data_AF-A0A7C5E047-F1
#
_entry.id   AF-A0A7C5E047-F1
#
_cell.length_a   1.000
_cell.length_b   1.000
_cell.length_c   1.000
_cell.angle_alpha   90.00
_cell.angle_beta   90.00
_cell.angle_gamma   90.00
#
_symmetry.space_group_name_H-M   'P 1'
#
loop_
_entity.id
_entity.type
_entity.pdbx_description
1 polymer ?
#
loop_
_entity_poly.entity_id
_entity_poly.type
_entity_poly.pdbx_seq_one_letter_code
_entity_poly.pdbx_strand_id
1 'polypeptide(L)'
;MEWLIRCSTEGEPLEKVSRDKCHDGTKILHPVVHLQIIDRYGRFLLQKRSPVKIIQPYKWDTAVGGHVAWGESFSEALRRESLEEIGFFPSRACFKTRYIWESACEREFVSLYTAEYHEEPIQFDSREITEVRFWDKDEITAQQGIFTENLLYELSHYFS
;
A
#
# COMPACT_ATOMS: atom_id res chain seq x y z
N MET A 1 10.12 -13.45 14.08
CA MET A 1 8.86 -12.83 14.56
C MET A 1 8.94 -11.36 14.22
N GLU A 2 8.10 -10.91 13.31
CA GLU A 2 8.05 -9.51 12.85
C GLU A 2 7.10 -8.72 13.75
N TRP A 3 7.48 -7.48 14.07
CA TRP A 3 6.73 -6.59 14.97
C TRP A 3 6.16 -5.42 14.21
N LEU A 4 4.86 -5.23 14.32
CA LEU A 4 4.14 -4.04 13.88
C LEU A 4 3.85 -3.11 15.06
N ILE A 5 3.20 -1.99 14.78
CA ILE A 5 2.77 -1.02 15.78
C ILE A 5 1.25 -1.07 15.90
N ARG A 6 0.73 -1.13 17.11
CA ARG A 6 -0.65 -0.72 17.37
C ARG A 6 -0.68 0.79 17.52
N CYS A 7 -1.58 1.47 16.83
CA CYS A 7 -1.74 2.91 16.92
C CYS A 7 -3.14 3.36 17.39
N SER A 8 -3.26 4.64 17.76
CA SER A 8 -4.54 5.29 18.01
C SER A 8 -5.28 5.63 16.70
N THR A 9 -6.51 6.12 16.81
CA THR A 9 -7.30 6.59 15.65
C THR A 9 -6.73 7.83 14.97
N GLU A 10 -5.75 8.49 15.60
CA GLU A 10 -4.99 9.63 15.10
C GLU A 10 -3.65 9.20 14.50
N GLY A 11 -3.32 7.90 14.56
CA GLY A 11 -2.08 7.33 14.04
C GLY A 11 -0.91 7.38 15.02
N GLU A 12 -1.14 7.70 16.29
CA GLU A 12 -0.07 7.77 17.29
C GLU A 12 0.37 6.35 17.71
N PRO A 13 1.67 6.04 17.72
CA PRO A 13 2.16 4.72 18.09
C PRO A 13 1.95 4.47 19.60
N LEU A 14 1.32 3.34 19.94
CA LEU A 14 0.99 2.98 21.33
C LEU A 14 1.89 1.86 21.85
N GLU A 15 1.98 0.74 21.13
CA GLU A 15 2.75 -0.43 21.55
C GLU A 15 3.19 -1.28 20.36
N LYS A 16 4.18 -2.16 20.58
CA LYS A 16 4.57 -3.18 19.61
C LYS A 16 3.63 -4.38 19.70
N VAL A 17 3.24 -4.89 18.54
CA VAL A 17 2.36 -6.07 18.41
C VAL A 17 2.91 -6.99 17.33
N SER A 18 2.79 -8.30 17.50
CA SER A 18 3.25 -9.25 16.48
C SER A 18 2.41 -9.13 15.21
N ARG A 19 3.05 -9.21 14.03
CA ARG A 19 2.37 -9.17 12.72
C ARG A 19 1.20 -10.14 12.62
N ASP A 20 1.38 -11.37 13.07
CA ASP A 20 0.33 -12.41 13.03
C ASP A 20 -0.94 -11.96 13.75
N LYS A 21 -0.78 -11.30 14.91
CA LYS A 21 -1.90 -10.79 15.69
C LYS A 21 -2.60 -9.59 15.01
N CYS A 22 -1.91 -8.79 14.20
CA CYS A 22 -2.61 -7.73 13.44
C CYS A 22 -3.49 -8.30 12.32
N HIS A 23 -3.14 -9.47 11.80
CA HIS A 23 -3.78 -10.08 10.62
C HIS A 23 -4.56 -11.37 10.93
N ASP A 24 -4.77 -11.71 12.22
CA ASP A 24 -5.54 -12.89 12.66
C ASP A 24 -7.05 -12.65 12.78
N GLY A 25 -7.53 -11.48 12.34
CA GLY A 25 -8.92 -11.06 12.48
C GLY A 25 -9.24 -10.32 13.78
N THR A 26 -8.27 -10.11 14.69
CA THR A 26 -8.47 -9.25 15.87
C THR A 26 -8.59 -7.75 15.52
N LYS A 27 -8.26 -7.37 14.27
CA LYS A 27 -8.40 -6.01 13.73
C LYS A 27 -7.70 -4.95 14.58
N ILE A 28 -6.52 -5.28 15.09
CA ILE A 28 -5.66 -4.31 15.78
C ILE A 28 -5.25 -3.24 14.77
N LEU A 29 -5.64 -1.99 15.05
CA LEU A 29 -5.31 -0.85 14.20
C LEU A 29 -3.80 -0.66 14.17
N HIS A 30 -3.24 -0.68 12.96
CA HIS A 30 -1.81 -0.51 12.73
C HIS A 30 -1.55 0.44 11.56
N PRO A 31 -0.45 1.22 11.60
CA PRO A 31 -0.17 2.23 10.59
C PRO A 31 0.47 1.62 9.34
N VAL A 32 0.00 2.06 8.18
CA VAL A 32 0.54 1.71 6.87
C VAL A 32 0.71 2.94 6.00
N VAL A 33 1.55 2.82 4.98
CA VAL A 33 1.76 3.81 3.93
C VAL A 33 1.35 3.23 2.59
N HIS A 34 0.61 4.01 1.81
CA HIS A 34 0.31 3.68 0.42
C HIS A 34 0.88 4.75 -0.51
N LEU A 35 1.41 4.33 -1.67
CA LEU A 35 1.88 5.21 -2.72
C LEU A 35 1.16 4.91 -4.04
N GLN A 36 0.40 5.88 -4.54
CA GLN A 36 -0.14 5.83 -5.89
C GLN A 36 0.82 6.55 -6.85
N ILE A 37 1.39 5.82 -7.81
CA ILE A 37 2.28 6.37 -8.85
C ILE A 37 1.49 6.49 -10.15
N ILE A 38 1.45 7.69 -10.74
CA ILE A 38 0.64 8.00 -11.92
C ILE A 38 1.54 8.46 -13.05
N ASP A 39 1.40 7.87 -14.23
CA ASP A 39 2.16 8.33 -15.40
C ASP A 39 1.54 9.55 -16.09
N ARG A 40 2.25 10.08 -17.08
CA ARG A 40 1.82 11.23 -17.89
C ARG A 40 0.51 11.02 -18.66
N TYR A 41 0.01 9.78 -18.74
CA TYR A 41 -1.25 9.42 -19.41
C TYR A 41 -2.40 9.26 -18.40
N GLY A 42 -2.15 9.44 -17.10
CA GLY A 42 -3.14 9.28 -16.05
C GLY A 42 -3.34 7.82 -15.63
N ARG A 43 -2.44 6.91 -16.03
CA ARG A 43 -2.50 5.49 -15.65
C ARG A 43 -1.80 5.26 -14.32
N PHE A 44 -2.36 4.36 -13.52
CA PHE A 44 -1.84 3.99 -12.21
C PHE A 44 -0.87 2.83 -12.33
N LEU A 45 0.33 2.98 -11.76
CA LEU A 45 1.23 1.85 -11.57
C LEU A 45 0.66 0.98 -10.46
N LEU A 46 0.33 -0.27 -10.79
CA LEU A 46 -0.14 -1.25 -9.82
C LEU A 46 0.84 -2.41 -9.74
N GLN A 47 0.92 -3.01 -8.56
CA GLN A 47 1.68 -4.25 -8.34
C GLN A 47 0.74 -5.42 -8.14
N LYS A 48 1.06 -6.57 -8.73
CA LYS A 48 0.34 -7.82 -8.53
C LYS A 48 0.99 -8.59 -7.39
N ARG A 49 0.24 -8.74 -6.30
CA ARG A 49 0.68 -9.36 -5.05
C ARG A 49 1.07 -10.82 -5.27
N SER A 50 2.19 -11.21 -4.68
CA SER A 50 2.72 -12.56 -4.72
C SER A 50 1.75 -13.60 -4.15
N PRO A 51 1.78 -14.85 -4.67
CA PRO A 51 0.98 -15.98 -4.14
C PRO A 51 1.21 -16.26 -2.65
N VAL A 52 2.38 -15.90 -2.10
CA VAL A 52 2.72 -16.20 -0.70
C VAL A 52 2.18 -15.18 0.30
N LYS A 53 1.60 -14.06 -0.17
CA LYS A 53 0.98 -13.07 0.70
C LYS A 53 -0.22 -13.69 1.42
N ILE A 54 -0.29 -13.52 2.74
CA ILE A 54 -1.41 -14.02 3.56
C ILE A 54 -2.71 -13.30 3.22
N ILE A 55 -2.62 -11.98 3.03
CA ILE A 55 -3.75 -11.11 2.74
C ILE A 55 -3.82 -10.82 1.24
N GLN A 56 -4.96 -11.16 0.65
CA GLN A 56 -5.32 -10.89 -0.75
C GLN A 56 -4.23 -11.28 -1.77
N PRO A 57 -3.75 -12.55 -1.79
CA PRO A 57 -2.76 -12.99 -2.77
C PRO A 57 -3.30 -12.89 -4.20
N TYR A 58 -2.40 -12.75 -5.19
CA TYR A 58 -2.69 -12.62 -6.63
C TYR A 58 -3.43 -11.36 -7.07
N LYS A 59 -3.90 -10.53 -6.14
CA LYS A 59 -4.62 -9.30 -6.47
C LYS A 59 -3.67 -8.18 -6.87
N TRP A 60 -4.14 -7.29 -7.72
CA TRP A 60 -3.51 -6.01 -8.03
C TRP A 60 -3.80 -5.00 -6.93
N ASP A 61 -2.77 -4.28 -6.53
CA ASP A 61 -2.77 -3.33 -5.42
C ASP A 61 -2.09 -2.03 -5.82
N THR A 62 -2.13 -1.04 -4.94
CA THR A 62 -1.39 0.23 -5.08
C THR A 62 0.10 0.02 -5.40
N ALA A 63 0.78 1.03 -5.96
CA ALA A 63 2.17 0.86 -6.43
C ALA A 63 3.12 0.41 -5.31
N VAL A 64 2.90 0.90 -4.09
CA VAL A 64 3.63 0.51 -2.88
C VAL A 64 2.67 0.51 -1.70
N GLY A 65 2.69 -0.55 -0.90
CA GLY A 65 1.86 -0.66 0.29
C GLY A 65 2.55 -1.43 1.40
N GLY A 66 2.86 -0.75 2.52
CA GLY A 66 3.67 -1.37 3.57
C GLY A 66 3.49 -0.77 4.96
N HIS A 67 4.08 -1.44 5.94
CA HIS A 67 3.89 -1.16 7.36
C HIS A 67 4.86 -0.09 7.85
N VAL A 68 4.40 0.77 8.77
CA VAL A 68 5.32 1.69 9.48
C VAL A 68 5.96 0.95 10.65
N ALA A 69 7.29 0.88 10.68
CA ALA A 69 8.04 0.21 11.73
C ALA A 69 8.16 1.08 12.99
N TRP A 70 8.39 0.43 14.14
CA TRP A 70 8.51 1.16 15.41
C TRP A 70 9.64 2.19 15.38
N GLY A 71 9.33 3.46 15.66
CA GLY A 71 10.28 4.57 15.61
C GLY A 71 10.53 5.12 14.21
N GLU A 72 9.86 4.57 13.19
CA GLU A 72 9.90 5.05 11.80
C GLU A 72 8.78 6.08 11.58
N SER A 73 9.10 7.17 10.87
CA SER A 73 8.10 8.11 10.37
C SER A 73 7.41 7.56 9.12
N PHE A 74 6.21 8.05 8.81
CA PHE A 74 5.50 7.67 7.57
C PHE A 74 6.34 7.93 6.30
N SER A 75 7.13 9.01 6.26
CA SER A 75 8.00 9.28 5.11
C SER A 75 9.17 8.31 4.98
N GLU A 76 9.74 7.87 6.11
CA GLU A 76 10.81 6.86 6.12
C GLU A 76 10.26 5.51 5.68
N ALA A 77 9.10 5.11 6.21
CA ALA A 77 8.41 3.89 5.80
C ALA A 77 8.09 3.92 4.30
N LEU A 78 7.49 5.00 3.81
CA LEU A 78 7.17 5.15 2.39
C LEU A 78 8.41 4.98 1.52
N ARG A 79 9.53 5.57 1.91
CA ARG A 79 10.79 5.46 1.17
C ARG A 79 11.37 4.06 1.21
N ARG A 80 11.38 3.42 2.38
CA ARG A 80 11.89 2.05 2.56
C ARG A 80 11.07 1.07 1.73
N GLU A 81 9.75 1.06 1.93
CA GLU A 81 8.83 0.17 1.22
C GLU A 81 8.93 0.37 -0.30
N SER A 82 9.02 1.62 -0.80
CA SER A 82 9.17 1.85 -2.25
C SER A 82 10.46 1.24 -2.81
N LEU A 83 11.56 1.37 -2.08
CA LEU A 83 12.85 0.80 -2.49
C LEU A 83 12.87 -0.73 -2.39
N GLU A 84 12.21 -1.30 -1.38
CA GLU A 84 12.11 -2.74 -1.17
C GLU A 84 11.17 -3.42 -2.19
N GLU A 85 10.00 -2.83 -2.43
CA GLU A 85 8.96 -3.41 -3.28
C GLU A 85 9.23 -3.19 -4.77
N ILE A 86 9.48 -1.95 -5.21
CA ILE A 86 9.53 -1.59 -6.65
C ILE A 86 10.91 -1.08 -7.11
N GLY A 87 11.88 -0.98 -6.19
CA GLY A 87 13.29 -0.71 -6.51
C GLY A 87 13.65 0.77 -6.67
N PHE A 88 12.69 1.69 -6.48
CA PHE A 88 12.96 3.13 -6.53
C PHE A 88 12.05 3.91 -5.57
N PHE A 89 12.44 5.14 -5.27
CA PHE A 89 11.58 6.11 -4.59
C PHE A 89 11.44 7.34 -5.49
N PRO A 90 10.21 7.82 -5.78
CA PRO A 90 10.02 8.96 -6.66
C PRO A 90 10.70 10.22 -6.09
N SER A 91 11.17 11.08 -6.99
CA SER A 91 11.82 12.34 -6.61
C SER A 91 10.93 13.24 -5.73
N ARG A 92 9.60 13.14 -5.93
CA ARG A 92 8.59 13.87 -5.17
C ARG A 92 7.35 13.01 -4.91
N ALA A 93 7.25 12.48 -3.69
CA ALA A 93 6.00 11.95 -3.16
C ALA A 93 5.25 13.04 -2.37
N CYS A 94 3.98 13.26 -2.68
CA CYS A 94 3.13 14.24 -2.01
C CYS A 94 2.13 13.53 -1.09
N PHE A 95 1.99 14.01 0.14
CA PHE A 95 0.92 13.56 1.03
C PHE A 95 -0.44 13.91 0.44
N LYS A 96 -1.36 12.95 0.40
CA LYS A 96 -2.73 13.14 -0.07
C LYS A 96 -3.71 13.21 1.09
N THR A 97 -3.78 12.16 1.90
CA THR A 97 -4.74 12.08 3.02
C THR A 97 -4.38 10.96 4.00
N ARG A 98 -5.09 10.90 5.13
CA ARG A 98 -5.11 9.76 6.05
C ARG A 98 -6.53 9.31 6.30
N TYR A 99 -6.72 8.00 6.41
CA TYR A 99 -8.01 7.41 6.70
C TYR A 99 -7.83 6.05 7.40
N ILE A 100 -8.91 5.57 8.01
CA ILE A 100 -8.94 4.22 8.57
C ILE A 100 -9.59 3.30 7.55
N TRP A 101 -8.86 2.29 7.11
CA TRP A 101 -9.37 1.20 6.32
C TRP A 101 -9.75 0.03 7.24
N GLU A 102 -10.88 -0.62 6.98
CA GLU A 102 -11.26 -1.83 7.69
C GLU A 102 -11.83 -2.86 6.71
N SER A 103 -11.22 -4.03 6.66
CA SER A 103 -11.69 -5.18 5.90
C SER A 103 -12.30 -6.23 6.83
N ALA A 104 -12.63 -7.41 6.30
CA ALA A 104 -13.05 -8.55 7.11
C ALA A 104 -11.95 -9.03 8.06
N CYS A 105 -10.66 -8.85 7.72
CA CYS A 105 -9.53 -9.46 8.41
C CYS A 105 -8.57 -8.47 9.08
N GLU A 106 -8.52 -7.21 8.63
CA GLU A 106 -7.55 -6.23 9.13
C GLU A 106 -8.16 -4.84 9.28
N ARG A 107 -7.45 -3.98 10.01
CA ARG A 107 -7.79 -2.58 10.22
C ARG A 107 -6.53 -1.74 10.21
N GLU A 108 -6.46 -0.77 9.32
CA GLU A 108 -5.25 -0.04 9.00
C GLU A 108 -5.46 1.47 9.14
N PHE A 109 -4.48 2.16 9.72
CA PHE A 109 -4.38 3.61 9.64
C PHE A 109 -3.52 3.96 8.44
N VAL A 110 -4.16 4.26 7.32
CA VAL A 110 -3.50 4.46 6.03
C VAL A 110 -3.04 5.91 5.89
N SER A 111 -1.77 6.12 5.58
CA SER A 111 -1.25 7.40 5.11
C SER A 111 -0.99 7.31 3.60
N LEU A 112 -1.86 7.94 2.81
CA LEU A 112 -1.85 7.87 1.35
C LEU A 112 -0.99 8.99 0.75
N TYR A 113 -0.11 8.61 -0.17
CA TYR A 113 0.76 9.49 -0.94
C TYR A 113 0.55 9.30 -2.44
N THR A 114 0.93 10.32 -3.21
CA THR A 114 0.92 10.28 -4.67
C THR A 114 2.23 10.77 -5.25
N ALA A 115 2.64 10.19 -6.39
CA ALA A 115 3.78 10.67 -7.16
C ALA A 115 3.51 10.58 -8.66
N GLU A 116 4.19 11.42 -9.43
CA GLU A 116 4.28 11.27 -10.89
C GLU A 116 5.38 10.26 -11.23
N TYR A 117 5.17 9.48 -12.28
CA TYR A 117 6.19 8.58 -12.83
C TYR A 117 7.04 9.30 -13.87
N HIS A 118 8.36 9.18 -13.73
CA HIS A 118 9.36 9.81 -14.60
C HIS A 118 10.33 8.78 -15.21
N GLU A 119 9.78 7.64 -15.64
CA GLU A 119 10.53 6.58 -16.35
C GLU A 119 11.65 5.95 -15.50
N GLU A 120 11.49 5.95 -14.18
CA GLU A 120 12.39 5.26 -13.27
C GLU A 120 12.44 3.75 -13.58
N PRO A 121 13.63 3.11 -13.51
CA PRO A 121 13.71 1.67 -13.70
C PRO A 121 12.98 0.94 -12.58
N ILE A 122 11.97 0.15 -12.94
CA ILE A 122 11.22 -0.68 -11.99
C ILE A 122 11.96 -1.99 -11.80
N GLN A 123 12.38 -2.27 -10.57
CA GLN A 123 13.00 -3.54 -10.17
C GLN A 123 12.28 -4.06 -8.95
N PHE A 124 11.30 -4.94 -9.16
CA PHE A 124 10.46 -5.40 -8.07
C PHE A 124 10.98 -6.67 -7.39
N ASP A 125 10.70 -6.81 -6.09
CA ASP A 125 11.04 -8.03 -5.36
C ASP A 125 10.04 -9.15 -5.70
N SER A 126 10.53 -10.18 -6.39
CA SER A 126 9.76 -11.37 -6.76
C SER A 126 9.12 -12.14 -5.59
N ARG A 127 9.59 -11.91 -4.35
CA ARG A 127 8.98 -12.48 -3.15
C ARG A 127 7.65 -11.82 -2.81
N GLU A 128 7.56 -10.51 -3.05
CA GLU A 128 6.40 -9.67 -2.73
C GLU A 128 5.45 -9.51 -3.93
N ILE A 129 6.00 -9.51 -5.15
CA ILE A 129 5.32 -9.07 -6.37
C ILE A 129 5.61 -10.04 -7.52
N THR A 130 4.58 -10.38 -8.29
CA THR A 130 4.75 -11.21 -9.51
C THR A 130 4.76 -10.39 -10.79
N GLU A 131 4.16 -9.20 -10.78
CA GLU A 131 3.96 -8.38 -11.96
C GLU A 131 3.77 -6.92 -11.55
N VAL A 132 4.24 -5.98 -12.38
CA VAL A 132 3.97 -4.55 -12.25
C VAL A 132 3.49 -4.04 -13.60
N ARG A 133 2.41 -3.24 -13.61
CA ARG A 133 1.82 -2.73 -14.87
C ARG A 133 1.13 -1.38 -14.62
N PHE A 134 1.09 -0.56 -15.65
CA PHE A 134 0.22 0.62 -15.69
C PHE A 134 -1.20 0.25 -16.10
N TRP A 135 -2.17 0.75 -15.34
CA TRP A 135 -3.59 0.49 -15.49
C TRP A 135 -4.38 1.79 -15.67
N ASP A 136 -5.22 1.83 -16.69
CA ASP A 136 -6.23 2.87 -16.85
C ASP A 136 -7.38 2.66 -15.86
N LYS A 137 -7.96 3.75 -15.36
CA LYS A 137 -9.10 3.67 -14.42
C LYS A 137 -10.30 2.94 -15.03
N ASP A 138 -10.52 3.10 -16.33
CA ASP A 138 -11.56 2.39 -17.06
C ASP A 138 -11.28 0.88 -17.14
N GLU A 139 -10.01 0.47 -17.32
CA GLU A 139 -9.62 -0.94 -17.27
C GLU A 139 -9.85 -1.54 -15.87
N ILE A 140 -9.56 -0.77 -14.82
CA ILE A 140 -9.75 -1.19 -13.43
C ILE A 140 -11.25 -1.39 -13.14
N THR A 141 -12.09 -0.44 -13.51
CA THR A 141 -13.54 -0.50 -13.25
C THR A 141 -14.26 -1.58 -14.07
N ALA A 142 -13.73 -1.94 -15.24
CA ALA A 142 -14.27 -2.99 -16.09
C ALA A 142 -14.01 -4.42 -15.56
N GLN A 143 -13.06 -4.62 -14.64
CA GLN A 143 -12.69 -5.93 -14.11
C GLN A 143 -13.14 -6.10 -12.66
N GLN A 144 -13.52 -7.33 -12.30
CA GLN A 144 -14.01 -7.65 -10.96
C GLN A 144 -13.15 -8.73 -10.31
N GLY A 145 -12.95 -8.61 -9.00
CA GLY A 145 -12.34 -9.66 -8.17
C GLY A 145 -10.81 -9.78 -8.25
N ILE A 146 -10.15 -9.02 -9.12
CA ILE A 146 -8.69 -9.07 -9.28
C ILE A 146 -7.94 -7.93 -8.58
N PHE A 147 -8.64 -6.94 -8.03
CA PHE A 147 -8.05 -5.82 -7.31
C PHE A 147 -8.32 -5.93 -5.81
N THR A 148 -7.39 -5.42 -5.01
CA THR A 148 -7.58 -5.29 -3.57
C THR A 148 -8.69 -4.29 -3.25
N GLU A 149 -9.43 -4.55 -2.16
CA GLU A 149 -10.58 -3.72 -1.78
C GLU A 149 -10.18 -2.30 -1.36
N ASN A 150 -9.03 -2.16 -0.68
CA ASN A 150 -8.42 -0.88 -0.32
C ASN A 150 -8.05 -0.05 -1.57
N LEU A 151 -7.46 -0.66 -2.61
CA LEU A 151 -7.18 0.04 -3.87
C LEU A 151 -8.45 0.59 -4.50
N LEU A 152 -9.50 -0.23 -4.63
CA LEU A 152 -10.77 0.21 -5.22
C LEU A 152 -11.42 1.33 -4.38
N TYR A 153 -11.31 1.25 -3.06
CA TYR A 153 -11.75 2.32 -2.16
C TYR A 153 -10.99 3.62 -2.43
N GLU A 154 -9.66 3.58 -2.49
CA GLU A 154 -8.85 4.77 -2.74
C GLU A 154 -9.18 5.43 -4.08
N LEU A 155 -9.22 4.65 -5.15
CA LEU A 155 -9.49 5.14 -6.50
C LEU A 155 -10.87 5.81 -6.64
N SER A 156 -11.87 5.29 -5.92
CA SER A 156 -13.23 5.84 -5.92
C SER A 156 -13.39 7.08 -5.04
N HIS A 157 -12.66 7.19 -3.92
CA HIS A 157 -12.84 8.27 -2.95
C HIS A 157 -11.87 9.44 -3.13
N TYR A 158 -10.67 9.19 -3.68
CA TYR A 158 -9.59 10.18 -3.69
C TYR A 158 -9.04 10.51 -5.09
N PHE A 159 -9.49 9.79 -6.12
CA PHE A 159 -9.07 9.96 -7.51
C PHE A 159 -10.24 10.04 -8.49
N SER A 160 -11.41 10.48 -8.02
CA SER A 160 -12.61 10.78 -8.82
C SER A 160 -12.43 12.00 -9.72
#